data_AF-A0A6G8FZE7-F1
#
_entry.id   AF-A0A6G8FZE7-F1
#
_cell.length_a   1.000
_cell.length_b   1.000
_cell.length_c   1.000
_cell.angle_alpha   90.00
_cell.angle_beta   90.00
_cell.angle_gamma   90.00
#
_symmetry.space_group_name_H-M   'P 1'
#
loop_
_entity.id
_entity.type
_entity.pdbx_description
1 polymer ?
#
loop_
_entity_poly.entity_id
_entity_poly.type
_entity_poly.pdbx_seq_one_letter_code
_entity_poly.pdbx_strand_id
1 'polypeptide(L)'
;MARGPVGGALGAVGSRVLRGRAPRLEGDEAELAWSHTPTEALLVATDDGVDLHVEIDAPQAASRGRRHLAGRTPTVVLVHGFALTMQSWVLQRRALVEQGLRVVSYDQRGHGRSSLPDLGPAPSSASAATWPGSSRPPVPRARSCSSATRWAG
;
A
#
# COMPACT_ATOMS: atom_id res chain seq x y z
N MET A 1 -40.71 18.03 -56.57
CA MET A 1 -40.97 17.21 -55.37
C MET A 1 -39.64 16.99 -54.66
N ALA A 2 -39.49 17.53 -53.45
CA ALA A 2 -38.22 17.64 -52.72
C ALA A 2 -37.89 16.37 -51.92
N ARG A 3 -36.62 15.93 -51.96
CA ARG A 3 -36.04 14.92 -51.06
C ARG A 3 -35.45 15.64 -49.84
N GLY A 4 -36.03 15.46 -48.66
CA GLY A 4 -35.46 15.90 -47.38
C GLY A 4 -34.43 14.90 -46.84
N PRO A 5 -33.47 15.31 -46.00
CA PRO A 5 -32.43 14.43 -45.47
C PRO A 5 -32.97 13.55 -44.33
N VAL A 6 -32.53 12.29 -44.33
CA VAL A 6 -32.77 11.32 -43.26
C VAL A 6 -31.85 11.67 -42.08
N GLY A 7 -32.43 12.12 -40.97
CA GLY A 7 -31.71 12.38 -39.72
C GLY A 7 -31.47 11.07 -38.95
N GLY A 8 -30.21 10.69 -38.78
CA GLY A 8 -29.81 9.59 -37.89
C GLY A 8 -29.65 10.08 -36.45
N ALA A 9 -30.40 9.50 -35.52
CA ALA A 9 -30.19 9.72 -34.09
C ALA A 9 -29.08 8.77 -33.59
N LEU A 10 -27.93 9.32 -33.22
CA LEU A 10 -26.89 8.59 -32.48
C LEU A 10 -27.36 8.40 -31.03
N GLY A 11 -27.72 7.17 -30.66
CA GLY A 11 -27.98 6.82 -29.27
C GLY A 11 -26.67 6.61 -28.51
N ALA A 12 -26.37 7.46 -27.54
CA ALA A 12 -25.31 7.21 -26.57
C ALA A 12 -25.80 6.17 -25.54
N VAL A 13 -25.28 4.94 -25.60
CA VAL A 13 -25.51 3.92 -24.58
C VAL A 13 -24.69 4.28 -23.35
N GLY A 14 -25.35 4.84 -22.33
CA GLY A 14 -24.77 4.94 -21.00
C GLY A 14 -24.71 3.55 -20.37
N SER A 15 -23.51 2.99 -20.21
CA SER A 15 -23.32 1.76 -19.43
C SER A 15 -23.58 2.08 -17.96
N ARG A 16 -24.77 1.75 -17.48
CA ARG A 16 -25.10 1.81 -16.07
C ARG A 16 -24.35 0.65 -15.40
N VAL A 17 -23.21 0.93 -14.77
CA VAL A 17 -22.52 -0.05 -13.92
C VAL A 17 -23.44 -0.36 -12.76
N LEU A 18 -24.20 -1.45 -12.87
CA LEU A 18 -24.93 -2.01 -11.76
C LEU A 18 -23.88 -2.54 -10.78
N ARG A 19 -23.62 -1.77 -9.73
CA ARG A 19 -22.84 -2.24 -8.59
C ARG A 19 -23.72 -3.25 -7.84
N GLY A 20 -23.72 -4.49 -8.31
CA GLY A 20 -24.36 -5.60 -7.62
C GLY A 20 -23.83 -5.65 -6.19
N ARG A 21 -24.72 -5.73 -5.20
CA ARG A 21 -24.31 -5.98 -3.82
C ARG A 21 -23.73 -7.38 -3.80
N ALA A 22 -22.42 -7.48 -3.57
CA ALA A 22 -21.80 -8.79 -3.38
C ALA A 22 -22.59 -9.54 -2.29
N PRO A 23 -22.86 -10.84 -2.48
CA PRO A 23 -23.53 -11.64 -1.45
C PRO A 23 -22.76 -11.52 -0.14
N ARG A 24 -23.47 -11.41 0.97
CA ARG A 24 -22.85 -11.48 2.29
C ARG A 24 -22.35 -12.92 2.44
N LEU A 25 -21.04 -13.09 2.47
CA LEU A 25 -20.42 -14.34 2.88
C LEU A 25 -20.67 -14.48 4.39
N GLU A 26 -21.16 -15.65 4.80
CA GLU A 26 -21.40 -15.97 6.22
C GLU A 26 -20.34 -16.97 6.70
N GLY A 27 -19.93 -16.85 7.97
CA GLY A 27 -19.01 -17.79 8.61
C GLY A 27 -17.63 -17.89 7.95
N ASP A 28 -17.10 -19.11 7.91
CA ASP A 28 -15.73 -19.44 7.49
C ASP A 28 -15.40 -18.97 6.07
N GLU A 29 -16.37 -18.92 5.17
CA GLU A 29 -16.17 -18.46 3.79
C GLU A 29 -15.83 -16.97 3.72
N ALA A 30 -16.41 -16.16 4.61
CA ALA A 30 -16.05 -14.76 4.74
C ALA A 30 -14.62 -14.63 5.24
N GLU A 31 -14.24 -15.43 6.24
CA GLU A 31 -12.88 -15.42 6.79
C GLU A 31 -11.83 -15.81 5.74
N LEU A 32 -12.10 -16.84 4.93
CA LEU A 32 -11.25 -17.26 3.81
C LEU A 32 -11.20 -16.22 2.69
N ALA A 33 -12.31 -15.52 2.42
CA ALA A 33 -12.33 -14.47 1.40
C ALA A 33 -11.43 -13.28 1.77
N TRP A 34 -11.27 -13.00 3.07
CA TRP A 34 -10.48 -11.88 3.60
C TRP A 34 -9.12 -12.30 4.18
N SER A 35 -8.78 -13.58 4.21
CA SER A 35 -7.45 -14.03 4.63
C SER A 35 -6.41 -13.81 3.54
N HIS A 36 -5.14 -13.62 3.90
CA HIS A 36 -4.06 -13.54 2.92
C HIS A 36 -2.79 -14.15 3.47
N THR A 37 -2.16 -15.00 2.67
CA THR A 37 -0.88 -15.63 3.00
C THR A 37 0.21 -15.00 2.15
N PRO A 38 1.11 -14.20 2.75
CA PRO A 38 2.19 -13.58 2.01
C PRO A 38 3.23 -14.59 1.55
N THR A 39 4.04 -14.22 0.56
CA THR A 39 5.21 -15.03 0.18
C THR A 39 6.30 -14.98 1.24
N GLU A 40 6.55 -13.79 1.79
CA GLU A 40 7.52 -13.56 2.87
C GLU A 40 6.93 -12.53 3.85
N ALA A 41 7.16 -12.74 5.14
CA ALA A 41 6.84 -11.78 6.19
C ALA A 41 8.10 -11.53 7.02
N LEU A 42 8.37 -10.27 7.33
CA LEU A 42 9.57 -9.85 8.03
C LEU A 42 9.31 -8.60 8.88
N LEU A 43 10.18 -8.39 9.86
CA LEU A 43 10.26 -7.14 10.62
C LEU A 43 11.34 -6.25 10.01
N VAL A 44 11.02 -4.97 9.84
CA VAL A 44 12.00 -3.94 9.47
C VAL A 44 12.19 -3.03 10.67
N ALA A 45 13.37 -3.12 11.29
CA ALA A 45 13.77 -2.23 12.36
C ALA A 45 13.96 -0.81 11.81
N THR A 46 13.33 0.15 12.45
CA THR A 46 13.48 1.59 12.19
C THR A 46 14.46 2.21 13.17
N ASP A 47 15.07 3.33 12.77
CA ASP A 47 16.04 4.07 13.58
C ASP A 47 15.44 4.66 14.87
N ASP A 48 14.14 4.94 14.84
CA ASP A 48 13.36 5.40 15.99
C ASP A 48 12.83 4.24 16.87
N GLY A 49 13.30 3.01 16.64
CA GLY A 49 13.10 1.86 17.53
C GLY A 49 11.78 1.08 17.36
N VAL A 50 11.05 1.28 16.27
CA VAL A 50 9.86 0.47 15.95
C VAL A 50 10.19 -0.58 14.93
N ASP A 51 9.67 -1.77 15.18
CA ASP A 51 9.66 -2.85 14.22
C ASP A 51 8.39 -2.74 13.38
N LEU A 52 8.58 -2.47 12.10
CA LEU A 52 7.49 -2.49 11.14
C LEU A 52 7.26 -3.93 10.67
N HIS A 53 6.04 -4.45 10.83
CA HIS A 53 5.62 -5.71 10.21
C HIS A 53 5.39 -5.48 8.72
N VAL A 54 6.19 -6.16 7.90
CA VAL A 54 6.19 -6.06 6.44
C VAL A 54 5.87 -7.42 5.84
N GLU A 55 5.02 -7.41 4.83
CA GLU A 55 4.69 -8.57 4.02
C GLU A 55 5.03 -8.31 2.55
N ILE A 56 5.61 -9.32 1.90
CA ILE A 56 6.01 -9.30 0.50
C ILE A 56 5.27 -10.42 -0.23
N ASP A 57 4.62 -10.06 -1.32
CA ASP A 57 4.02 -10.98 -2.27
C ASP A 57 4.86 -11.01 -3.56
N ALA A 58 5.39 -12.18 -3.91
CA ALA A 58 6.18 -12.37 -5.12
C ALA A 58 5.40 -13.21 -6.14
N PRO A 59 5.30 -12.77 -7.40
CA PRO A 59 4.59 -13.52 -8.44
C PRO A 59 5.31 -14.85 -8.74
N GLN A 60 4.56 -15.95 -8.93
CA GLN A 60 5.06 -17.34 -9.06
C GLN A 60 6.33 -17.51 -9.92
N ALA A 61 6.49 -16.74 -11.00
CA ALA A 61 7.67 -16.79 -11.88
C ALA A 61 8.98 -16.31 -11.22
N ALA A 62 8.89 -15.65 -10.07
CA ALA A 62 10.00 -15.07 -9.32
C ALA A 62 10.34 -15.82 -8.02
N SER A 63 9.55 -16.82 -7.61
CA SER A 63 9.38 -17.17 -6.19
C SER A 63 10.18 -18.35 -5.62
N ARG A 64 11.21 -18.92 -6.27
CA ARG A 64 11.98 -20.04 -5.66
C ARG A 64 13.25 -19.63 -4.91
N GLY A 65 13.42 -18.34 -4.65
CA GLY A 65 14.44 -17.77 -3.77
C GLY A 65 14.27 -16.25 -3.68
N ARG A 66 15.15 -15.54 -2.96
CA ARG A 66 15.23 -14.06 -3.00
C ARG A 66 15.48 -13.49 -4.42
N ARG A 67 15.35 -14.29 -5.49
CA ARG A 67 15.33 -13.89 -6.91
C ARG A 67 14.20 -12.92 -7.25
N HIS A 68 13.12 -12.85 -6.46
CA HIS A 68 12.14 -11.77 -6.63
C HIS A 68 12.74 -10.38 -6.35
N LEU A 69 13.89 -10.31 -5.67
CA LEU A 69 14.71 -9.10 -5.49
C LEU A 69 15.72 -8.88 -6.65
N ALA A 70 15.84 -9.81 -7.61
CA ALA A 70 16.80 -9.74 -8.73
C ALA A 70 16.41 -8.75 -9.84
N GLY A 71 15.52 -7.79 -9.55
CA GLY A 71 15.53 -6.49 -10.20
C GLY A 71 14.81 -6.34 -11.55
N ARG A 72 13.83 -7.20 -11.90
CA ARG A 72 13.08 -7.03 -13.16
C ARG A 72 11.56 -6.85 -13.02
N THR A 73 11.01 -7.07 -11.82
CA THR A 73 9.57 -6.94 -11.57
C THR A 73 9.27 -5.60 -10.90
N PRO A 74 8.39 -4.75 -11.47
CA PRO A 74 7.95 -3.54 -10.79
C PRO A 74 7.37 -3.87 -9.41
N THR A 75 7.72 -3.04 -8.42
CA THR A 75 7.21 -3.16 -7.05
C THR A 75 6.14 -2.12 -6.80
N VAL A 76 5.00 -2.58 -6.28
CA VAL A 76 3.94 -1.72 -5.73
C VAL A 76 4.02 -1.76 -4.21
N VAL A 77 4.04 -0.59 -3.58
CA VAL A 77 3.99 -0.46 -2.12
C VAL A 77 2.61 0.02 -1.72
N LEU A 78 1.93 -0.72 -0.84
CA LEU A 78 0.60 -0.38 -0.34
C LEU A 78 0.70 0.16 1.08
N VAL A 79 0.23 1.39 1.27
CA VAL A 79 0.18 2.09 2.56
C VAL A 79 -1.28 2.26 2.94
N HIS A 80 -1.68 1.78 4.12
CA HIS A 80 -3.07 1.86 4.57
C HIS A 80 -3.43 3.27 5.08
N GLY A 81 -4.74 3.54 5.21
CA GLY A 81 -5.24 4.79 5.79
C GLY A 81 -5.17 4.82 7.32
N PHE A 82 -5.55 5.96 7.90
CA PHE A 82 -5.67 6.12 9.36
C PHE A 82 -6.64 5.09 9.96
N ALA A 83 -6.28 4.55 11.13
CA ALA A 83 -7.05 3.53 11.86
C ALA A 83 -7.31 2.21 11.10
N LEU A 84 -6.62 1.99 9.98
CA LEU A 84 -6.64 0.73 9.23
C LEU A 84 -5.37 -0.09 9.50
N THR A 85 -5.31 -1.28 8.90
CA THR A 85 -4.12 -2.15 8.83
C THR A 85 -3.89 -2.57 7.38
N MET A 86 -2.77 -3.23 7.10
CA MET A 86 -2.48 -3.76 5.77
C MET A 86 -3.54 -4.74 5.25
N GLN A 87 -4.36 -5.33 6.13
CA GLN A 87 -5.45 -6.24 5.77
C GLN A 87 -6.53 -5.56 4.94
N SER A 88 -6.61 -4.23 4.92
CA SER A 88 -7.49 -3.48 4.01
C SER A 88 -7.18 -3.72 2.53
N TRP A 89 -6.01 -4.29 2.20
CA TRP A 89 -5.53 -4.47 0.84
C TRP A 89 -5.61 -5.90 0.32
N VAL A 90 -6.23 -6.86 1.03
CA VAL A 90 -6.23 -8.29 0.65
C VAL A 90 -6.63 -8.51 -0.81
N LEU A 91 -7.71 -7.87 -1.26
CA LEU A 91 -8.21 -8.04 -2.64
C LEU A 91 -7.26 -7.40 -3.68
N GLN A 92 -6.69 -6.24 -3.36
CA GLN A 92 -5.78 -5.51 -4.23
C GLN A 92 -4.43 -6.25 -4.34
N ARG A 93 -3.93 -6.79 -3.22
CA ARG A 93 -2.71 -7.61 -3.19
C ARG A 93 -2.84 -8.80 -4.14
N ARG A 94 -3.91 -9.58 -4.00
CA ARG A 94 -4.21 -10.72 -4.89
C ARG A 94 -4.24 -10.29 -6.36
N ALA A 95 -5.02 -9.26 -6.68
CA ALA A 95 -5.15 -8.76 -8.06
C ALA A 95 -3.81 -8.28 -8.66
N LEU A 96 -2.99 -7.56 -7.90
CA LEU A 96 -1.70 -7.07 -8.37
C LEU A 96 -0.69 -8.21 -8.58
N VAL A 97 -0.68 -9.20 -7.69
CA VAL A 97 0.19 -10.38 -7.81
C VAL A 97 -0.18 -11.22 -9.04
N GLU A 98 -1.48 -11.38 -9.33
CA GLU A 98 -1.98 -12.03 -10.55
C GLU A 98 -1.50 -11.32 -11.82
N GLN A 99 -1.31 -10.00 -11.78
CA GLN A 99 -0.71 -9.23 -12.88
C GLN A 99 0.82 -9.35 -12.95
N GLY A 100 1.43 -10.22 -12.14
CA GLY A 100 2.87 -10.44 -12.13
C GLY A 100 3.66 -9.33 -11.44
N LEU A 101 3.02 -8.51 -10.60
CA LEU A 101 3.69 -7.44 -9.84
C LEU A 101 4.18 -7.96 -8.49
N ARG A 102 5.30 -7.40 -8.02
CA ARG A 102 5.73 -7.58 -6.63
C ARG A 102 4.96 -6.60 -5.78
N VAL A 103 4.35 -7.08 -4.70
CA VAL A 103 3.60 -6.22 -3.77
C VAL A 103 4.29 -6.22 -2.42
N VAL A 104 4.45 -5.05 -1.83
CA VAL A 104 4.93 -4.86 -0.47
C VAL A 104 3.85 -4.12 0.30
N SER A 105 3.42 -4.67 1.42
CA SER A 105 2.50 -4.01 2.34
C SER A 105 3.07 -4.05 3.73
N TYR A 106 2.84 -3.01 4.51
CA TYR A 106 3.30 -2.96 5.89
C TYR A 106 2.26 -2.26 6.77
N ASP A 107 2.28 -2.59 8.05
CA ASP A 107 1.50 -1.87 9.04
C ASP A 107 2.30 -0.66 9.48
N GLN A 108 1.69 0.52 9.43
CA GLN A 108 2.33 1.74 9.91
C GLN A 108 2.58 1.68 11.42
N ARG A 109 3.48 2.54 11.90
CA ARG A 109 3.83 2.65 13.32
C ARG A 109 2.59 2.62 14.23
N GLY A 110 2.60 1.75 15.24
CA GLY A 110 1.49 1.61 16.19
C GLY A 110 0.17 1.06 15.62
N HIS A 111 0.16 0.53 14.40
CA HIS A 111 -0.99 -0.11 13.80
C HIS A 111 -0.73 -1.61 13.57
N GLY A 112 -1.81 -2.39 13.52
CA GLY A 112 -1.77 -3.80 13.16
C GLY A 112 -0.74 -4.59 13.98
N ARG A 113 0.22 -5.22 13.30
CA ARG A 113 1.28 -6.04 13.90
C ARG A 113 2.60 -5.29 14.10
N SER A 114 2.70 -4.04 13.66
CA SER A 114 3.88 -3.21 13.91
C SER A 114 3.92 -2.76 15.36
N SER A 115 5.12 -2.58 15.91
CA SER A 115 5.24 -2.14 17.29
C SER A 115 4.82 -0.67 17.48
N LEU A 116 4.50 -0.33 18.72
CA LEU A 116 4.23 1.05 19.12
C LEU A 116 5.54 1.82 19.29
N PRO A 117 5.53 3.13 19.01
CA PRO A 117 6.63 4.00 19.43
C PRO A 117 6.90 3.86 20.92
N ASP A 118 8.18 3.79 21.30
CA ASP A 118 8.56 4.10 22.66
C ASP A 118 8.42 5.61 22.87
N LEU A 119 7.33 6.01 23.51
CA LEU A 119 7.06 7.40 23.86
C LEU A 119 7.66 7.77 25.23
N GLY A 120 8.37 6.86 25.88
CA GLY A 120 8.75 6.99 27.27
C GLY A 120 7.53 7.02 28.21
N PRO A 121 7.71 7.30 29.51
CA PRO A 121 6.61 7.48 30.44
C PRO A 121 5.72 8.66 30.01
N ALA A 122 4.40 8.50 30.15
CA ALA A 122 3.46 9.58 29.88
C ALA A 122 3.87 10.85 30.64
N PRO A 123 3.87 12.03 29.99
CA PRO A 123 4.21 13.26 30.69
C PRO A 123 3.24 13.45 31.87
N SER A 124 3.78 13.78 33.04
CA SER A 124 2.97 14.12 34.20
C SER A 124 2.14 15.37 33.88
N SER A 125 0.84 15.18 33.60
CA SER A 125 -0.19 16.18 33.33
C SER A 125 0.10 17.20 32.20
N ALA A 126 -0.75 17.16 31.18
CA ALA A 126 -1.09 18.20 30.20
C ALA A 126 -0.28 19.52 30.28
N SER A 127 0.92 19.53 29.73
CA SER A 127 1.44 20.75 29.13
C SER A 127 0.94 20.77 27.70
N ALA A 128 0.07 21.73 27.37
CA ALA A 128 -0.38 21.97 26.01
C ALA A 128 0.87 22.04 25.11
N ALA A 129 0.92 21.17 24.09
CA ALA A 129 2.02 21.11 23.15
C ALA A 129 2.14 22.46 22.41
N THR A 130 2.96 23.34 22.99
CA THR A 130 3.38 24.56 22.34
C THR A 130 4.52 24.13 21.42
N TRP A 131 4.24 23.97 20.12
CA TRP A 131 5.26 23.64 19.13
C TRP A 131 6.36 24.72 19.17
N PRO A 132 7.58 24.42 19.62
CA PRO A 132 8.66 25.39 19.58
C PRO A 132 9.11 25.54 18.11
N GLY A 133 8.91 26.73 17.51
CA GLY A 133 9.46 27.05 16.19
C GLY A 133 8.47 27.07 15.02
N SER A 134 7.28 27.67 15.17
CA SER A 134 6.34 27.95 14.06
C SER A 134 6.86 28.96 13.01
N SER A 135 8.16 29.27 12.99
CA SER A 135 8.84 29.87 11.85
C SER A 135 9.26 28.79 10.86
N ARG A 136 8.59 28.78 9.71
CA ARG A 136 8.91 27.95 8.55
C ARG A 136 10.41 28.06 8.20
N PRO A 137 11.23 27.00 8.32
CA PRO A 137 12.64 27.09 7.94
C PRO A 137 12.75 27.27 6.41
N PRO A 138 13.78 27.99 5.92
CA PRO A 138 14.02 28.11 4.49
C PRO A 138 14.34 26.72 3.91
N VAL A 139 13.65 26.36 2.84
CA VAL A 139 13.84 25.09 2.13
C VAL A 139 15.27 25.03 1.59
N PRO A 140 16.11 24.07 2.00
CA PRO A 140 17.43 23.93 1.40
C PRO A 140 17.27 23.44 -0.05
N ARG A 141 17.90 24.15 -0.99
CA ARG A 141 18.02 23.71 -2.38
C ARG A 141 18.73 22.35 -2.42
N ALA A 142 18.14 21.40 -3.13
CA ALA A 142 18.71 20.08 -3.37
C ALA A 142 20.15 20.22 -3.91
N ARG A 143 21.12 19.64 -3.21
CA ARG A 143 22.46 19.40 -3.76
C ARG A 143 22.42 18.09 -4.53
N SER A 144 22.87 18.12 -5.77
CA SER A 144 23.10 16.92 -6.58
C SER A 144 24.14 16.03 -5.88
N CYS A 145 23.75 14.82 -5.51
CA CYS A 145 24.69 13.83 -5.00
C CYS A 145 25.31 13.08 -6.18
N SER A 146 26.52 13.47 -6.56
CA SER A 146 27.38 12.69 -7.46
C SER A 146 28.35 11.89 -6.60
N SER A 147 28.05 10.62 -6.36
CA SER A 147 29.07 9.64 -5.97
C SER A 147 28.56 8.23 -6.18
N ALA A 148 29.20 7.56 -7.14
CA ALA A 148 29.13 6.13 -7.32
C ALA A 148 29.76 5.42 -6.11
N THR A 149 29.03 4.47 -5.53
CA THR A 149 29.66 3.40 -4.74
C THR A 149 29.11 2.06 -5.18
N ARG A 150 30.05 1.28 -5.70
CA ARG A 150 30.03 -0.10 -6.17
C ARG A 150 29.78 -1.01 -4.96
N TRP A 151 28.80 -1.90 -5.04
CA TRP A 151 28.71 -3.06 -4.14
C TRP A 151 29.14 -4.29 -4.94
N ALA A 152 30.31 -4.81 -4.59
CA ALA A 152 30.82 -6.12 -4.97
C ALA A 152 30.70 -7.04 -3.75
N GLY A 153 30.37 -8.31 -3.99
CA GLY A 153 30.26 -9.37 -2.98
C GLY A 153 29.04 -10.24 -3.20
#